data_AF-A0A4R7G0Z3-F1
#
_entry.id   AF-A0A4R7G0Z3-F1
#
_cell.length_a   1.000
_cell.length_b   1.000
_cell.length_c   1.000
_cell.angle_alpha   90.00
_cell.angle_beta   90.00
_cell.angle_gamma   90.00
#
_symmetry.space_group_name_H-M   'P 1'
#
loop_
_entity.id
_entity.type
_entity.pdbx_description
1 polymer ?
#
loop_
_entity_poly.entity_id
_entity_poly.type
_entity_poly.pdbx_seq_one_letter_code
_entity_poly.pdbx_strand_id
1 'polypeptide(L)'
;MSGFNSPAGHSPTGPASPGPAPVDPARQAERKAEQESLGSLMSQVSGDLSTLIRQETALAKAELSETAKKSGKGAGMFGGAGIAGHFVLLFLSIALWAALGATAIGTAWSAVIVAAIWAIIAAVLAVLGKKNLEQAQGAPHTTETLKEIPDALTPTKETR
;
A
#
# COMPACT_ATOMS: atom_id res chain seq x y z
N MET A 1 -98.04 48.55 38.13
CA MET A 1 -96.87 48.64 39.03
C MET A 1 -95.62 48.32 38.23
N SER A 2 -94.59 49.19 38.33
CA SER A 2 -93.14 48.99 38.05
C SER A 2 -92.75 48.32 36.71
N GLY A 3 -91.94 48.88 35.79
CA GLY A 3 -90.96 49.97 35.86
C GLY A 3 -89.67 49.55 35.12
N PHE A 4 -89.01 50.48 34.40
CA PHE A 4 -87.60 50.47 33.93
C PHE A 4 -87.21 49.43 32.85
N ASN A 5 -86.29 49.63 31.90
CA ASN A 5 -85.26 50.64 31.62
C ASN A 5 -84.73 50.44 30.17
N SER A 6 -84.15 51.47 29.55
CA SER A 6 -83.16 51.39 28.45
C SER A 6 -81.89 52.08 28.97
N PRO A 7 -80.63 51.72 28.60
CA PRO A 7 -80.13 51.98 27.22
C PRO A 7 -78.90 51.14 26.73
N ALA A 8 -78.56 51.36 25.44
CA ALA A 8 -77.29 51.27 24.69
C ALA A 8 -76.11 50.37 25.14
N GLY A 9 -75.51 49.64 24.17
CA GLY A 9 -74.20 48.99 24.28
C GLY A 9 -73.49 48.84 22.93
N HIS A 10 -72.22 49.26 22.89
CA HIS A 10 -71.35 49.42 21.72
C HIS A 10 -70.65 48.11 21.32
N SER A 11 -70.33 47.93 20.03
CA SER A 11 -69.49 46.83 19.54
C SER A 11 -68.03 47.29 19.40
N PRO A 12 -67.02 46.50 19.82
CA PRO A 12 -65.62 46.82 19.59
C PRO A 12 -65.15 46.34 18.20
N THR A 13 -64.51 47.22 17.44
CA THR A 13 -63.77 46.91 16.21
C THR A 13 -62.29 46.69 16.55
N GLY A 14 -61.82 45.43 16.49
CA GLY A 14 -60.39 45.11 16.51
C GLY A 14 -59.79 45.11 15.10
N PRO A 15 -58.54 45.55 14.88
CA PRO A 15 -57.92 45.52 13.56
C PRO A 15 -57.58 44.07 13.14
N ALA A 16 -57.87 43.77 11.87
CA ALA A 16 -57.58 42.49 11.24
C ALA A 16 -56.07 42.25 11.08
N SER A 17 -55.60 41.05 11.43
CA SER A 17 -54.23 40.59 11.17
C SER A 17 -53.98 40.44 9.66
N PRO A 18 -52.83 40.88 9.11
CA PRO A 18 -52.50 40.64 7.71
C PRO A 18 -52.16 39.15 7.48
N GLY A 19 -52.73 38.55 6.43
CA GLY A 19 -52.38 37.20 5.99
C GLY A 19 -50.98 37.11 5.36
N PRO A 20 -50.41 35.89 5.22
CA PRO A 20 -49.06 35.71 4.71
C PRO A 20 -48.94 36.18 3.25
N ALA A 21 -47.95 37.03 2.97
CA ALA A 21 -47.69 37.57 1.64
C ALA A 21 -47.28 36.49 0.63
N PRO A 22 -47.51 36.69 -0.69
CA PRO A 22 -47.14 35.73 -1.73
C PRO A 22 -45.62 35.54 -1.76
N VAL A 23 -45.17 34.28 -1.66
CA VAL A 23 -43.76 33.92 -1.84
C VAL A 23 -43.42 33.96 -3.33
N ASP A 24 -42.57 34.92 -3.70
CA ASP A 24 -42.03 35.06 -5.05
C ASP A 24 -41.10 33.87 -5.39
N PRO A 25 -41.46 33.03 -6.39
CA PRO A 25 -40.70 31.85 -6.75
C PRO A 25 -39.30 32.18 -7.30
N ALA A 26 -39.12 33.37 -7.90
CA ALA A 26 -37.81 33.79 -8.41
C ALA A 26 -36.82 34.04 -7.27
N ARG A 27 -37.25 34.71 -6.19
CA ARG A 27 -36.43 34.91 -4.98
C ARG A 27 -36.17 33.63 -4.18
N GLN A 28 -37.00 32.60 -4.32
CA GLN A 28 -36.72 31.28 -3.75
C GLN A 28 -35.64 30.56 -4.54
N ALA A 29 -35.68 30.60 -5.88
CA ALA A 29 -34.65 30.01 -6.72
C ALA A 29 -33.27 30.67 -6.50
N GLU A 30 -33.24 32.00 -6.37
CA GLU A 30 -32.02 32.77 -6.06
C GLU A 30 -31.43 32.41 -4.69
N ARG A 31 -32.26 32.35 -3.64
CA ARG A 31 -31.81 31.90 -2.31
C ARG A 31 -31.38 30.45 -2.28
N LYS A 32 -31.98 29.58 -3.08
CA LYS A 32 -31.59 28.17 -3.19
C LYS A 32 -30.25 28.03 -3.92
N ALA A 33 -30.00 28.83 -4.95
CA ALA A 33 -28.72 28.92 -5.65
C ALA A 33 -27.60 29.57 -4.81
N GLU A 34 -27.91 30.59 -3.99
CA GLU A 34 -26.99 31.15 -2.99
C GLU A 34 -26.71 30.17 -1.84
N GLN A 35 -27.68 29.33 -1.46
CA GLN A 35 -27.50 28.26 -0.47
C GLN A 35 -26.76 27.04 -1.04
N GLU A 36 -26.80 26.84 -2.36
CA GLU A 36 -26.03 25.84 -3.10
C GLU A 36 -24.68 26.41 -3.61
N SER A 37 -24.20 27.49 -2.97
CA SER A 37 -22.94 28.15 -3.29
C SER A 37 -21.73 27.32 -2.83
N LEU A 38 -20.59 27.55 -3.49
CA LEU A 38 -19.18 27.24 -3.17
C LEU A 38 -18.85 26.00 -2.31
N GLY A 39 -19.47 25.82 -1.15
CA GLY A 39 -19.42 24.58 -0.37
C GLY A 39 -19.92 23.35 -1.14
N SER A 40 -20.91 23.49 -2.02
CA SER A 40 -21.36 22.41 -2.92
C SER A 40 -20.25 21.99 -3.90
N LEU A 41 -19.63 22.96 -4.57
CA LEU A 41 -18.53 22.73 -5.51
C LEU A 41 -17.27 22.19 -4.82
N MET A 42 -16.92 22.73 -3.65
CA MET A 42 -15.78 22.26 -2.87
C MET A 42 -16.00 20.82 -2.35
N SER A 43 -17.24 20.50 -1.94
CA SER A 43 -17.63 19.14 -1.58
C SER A 43 -17.50 18.17 -2.76
N GLN A 44 -17.92 18.60 -3.95
CA GLN A 44 -17.83 17.81 -5.19
C GLN A 44 -16.37 17.57 -5.60
N VAL A 45 -15.53 18.61 -5.61
CA VAL A 45 -14.09 18.51 -5.89
C VAL A 45 -13.37 17.63 -4.86
N SER A 46 -13.71 17.77 -3.56
CA SER A 46 -13.17 16.90 -2.50
C SER A 46 -13.60 15.43 -2.69
N GLY A 47 -14.81 15.20 -3.18
CA GLY A 47 -15.31 13.87 -3.54
C GLY A 47 -14.57 13.28 -4.75
N ASP A 48 -14.31 14.08 -5.78
CA ASP A 48 -13.60 13.66 -6.98
C ASP A 48 -12.13 13.33 -6.68
N LEU A 49 -11.46 14.17 -5.87
CA LEU A 49 -10.10 13.90 -5.41
C LEU A 49 -10.02 12.65 -4.53
N SER A 50 -10.99 12.45 -3.63
CA SER A 50 -11.09 11.22 -2.83
C SER A 50 -11.28 9.98 -3.71
N THR A 51 -12.00 10.13 -4.82
CA THR A 51 -12.22 9.07 -5.79
C THR A 51 -10.95 8.75 -6.56
N LEU A 52 -10.20 9.77 -7.02
CA LEU A 52 -8.90 9.61 -7.68
C LEU A 52 -7.88 8.91 -6.78
N ILE A 53 -7.75 9.34 -5.53
CA ILE A 53 -6.82 8.71 -4.56
C ILE A 53 -7.19 7.23 -4.34
N ARG A 54 -8.48 6.91 -4.22
CA ARG A 54 -8.95 5.53 -4.11
C ARG A 54 -8.66 4.71 -5.37
N GLN A 55 -8.75 5.32 -6.55
CA GLN A 55 -8.46 4.66 -7.82
C GLN A 55 -6.97 4.41 -8.00
N GLU A 56 -6.09 5.38 -7.73
CA GLU A 56 -4.64 5.18 -7.76
C GLU A 56 -4.19 4.13 -6.76
N THR A 57 -4.73 4.15 -5.53
CA THR A 57 -4.40 3.12 -4.53
C THR A 57 -4.91 1.74 -4.94
N ALA A 58 -6.11 1.64 -5.53
CA ALA A 58 -6.63 0.38 -6.06
C ALA A 58 -5.77 -0.15 -7.23
N LEU A 59 -5.33 0.74 -8.12
CA LEU A 59 -4.48 0.40 -9.25
C LEU A 59 -3.09 -0.03 -8.78
N ALA A 60 -2.43 0.75 -7.93
CA ALA A 60 -1.14 0.42 -7.35
C ALA A 60 -1.19 -0.92 -6.61
N LYS A 61 -2.27 -1.17 -5.84
CA LYS A 61 -2.49 -2.46 -5.18
C LYS A 61 -2.68 -3.60 -6.18
N ALA A 62 -3.37 -3.38 -7.29
CA ALA A 62 -3.54 -4.39 -8.33
C ALA A 62 -2.20 -4.72 -9.00
N GLU A 63 -1.41 -3.71 -9.36
CA GLU A 63 -0.10 -3.88 -9.99
C GLU A 63 0.91 -4.53 -9.04
N LEU A 64 0.94 -4.11 -7.77
CA LEU A 64 1.74 -4.75 -6.72
C LEU A 64 1.32 -6.20 -6.52
N SER A 65 0.03 -6.50 -6.48
CA SER A 65 -0.50 -7.87 -6.33
C SER A 65 -0.12 -8.76 -7.51
N GLU A 66 -0.23 -8.24 -8.74
CA GLU A 66 0.15 -8.97 -9.94
C GLU A 66 1.67 -9.21 -10.00
N THR A 67 2.46 -8.18 -9.68
CA THR A 67 3.92 -8.27 -9.58
C THR A 67 4.35 -9.26 -8.50
N ALA A 68 3.71 -9.21 -7.33
CA ALA A 68 3.99 -10.13 -6.23
C ALA A 68 3.62 -11.57 -6.58
N LYS A 69 2.52 -11.81 -7.30
CA LYS A 69 2.16 -13.16 -7.77
C LYS A 69 3.14 -13.70 -8.80
N LYS A 70 3.52 -12.90 -9.79
CA LYS A 70 4.49 -13.31 -10.83
C LYS A 70 5.87 -13.54 -10.22
N SER A 71 6.35 -12.60 -9.42
CA SER A 71 7.65 -12.70 -8.74
C SER A 71 7.65 -13.83 -7.71
N GLY A 72 6.57 -14.01 -6.96
CA GLY A 72 6.41 -15.08 -5.98
C GLY A 72 6.38 -16.47 -6.61
N LYS A 73 5.71 -16.64 -7.76
CA LYS A 73 5.74 -17.89 -8.53
C LYS A 73 7.16 -18.20 -9.01
N GLY A 74 7.85 -17.21 -9.58
CA GLY A 74 9.24 -17.36 -10.01
C GLY A 74 10.17 -17.73 -8.85
N ALA A 75 10.11 -16.99 -7.75
CA ALA A 75 10.88 -17.26 -6.54
C ALA A 75 10.57 -18.66 -5.97
N GLY A 76 9.30 -19.07 -5.94
CA GLY A 76 8.89 -20.41 -5.51
C GLY A 76 9.43 -21.52 -6.41
N MET A 77 9.38 -21.33 -7.74
CA MET A 77 9.96 -22.27 -8.70
C MET A 77 11.48 -22.38 -8.55
N PHE A 78 12.19 -21.26 -8.40
CA PHE A 78 13.63 -21.26 -8.14
C PHE A 78 13.99 -21.91 -6.80
N GLY A 79 13.21 -21.65 -5.75
CA GLY A 79 13.39 -22.32 -4.45
C GLY A 79 13.20 -23.83 -4.56
N GLY A 80 12.12 -24.27 -5.22
CA GLY A 80 11.88 -25.69 -5.48
C GLY A 80 12.96 -26.33 -6.34
N ALA A 81 13.42 -25.64 -7.39
CA ALA A 81 14.53 -26.10 -8.24
C ALA A 81 15.85 -26.22 -7.45
N GLY A 82 16.11 -25.31 -6.50
CA GLY A 82 17.25 -25.41 -5.59
C GLY A 82 17.22 -26.67 -4.74
N ILE A 83 16.07 -26.98 -4.12
CA ILE A 83 15.88 -28.19 -3.32
C ILE A 83 16.00 -29.45 -4.18
N ALA A 84 15.32 -29.49 -5.33
CA ALA A 84 15.39 -30.62 -6.26
C ALA A 84 16.82 -30.83 -6.77
N GLY A 85 17.51 -29.75 -7.15
CA GLY A 85 18.92 -29.79 -7.56
C GLY A 85 19.84 -30.30 -6.45
N HIS A 86 19.59 -29.93 -5.20
CA HIS A 86 20.34 -30.46 -4.05
C HIS A 86 20.20 -31.99 -3.92
N PHE A 87 18.97 -32.53 -4.06
CA PHE A 87 18.76 -33.99 -4.05
C PHE A 87 19.41 -34.70 -5.25
N VAL A 88 19.35 -34.10 -6.44
CA VAL A 88 20.06 -34.64 -7.62
C VAL A 88 21.56 -34.74 -7.33
N LEU A 89 22.16 -33.70 -6.79
CA LEU A 89 23.59 -33.67 -6.44
C LEU A 89 23.93 -34.70 -5.35
N LEU A 90 23.05 -34.87 -4.35
CA LEU A 90 23.21 -35.90 -3.32
C LEU A 90 23.21 -37.31 -3.91
N PHE A 91 22.20 -37.64 -4.74
CA PHE A 91 22.11 -38.96 -5.35
C PHE A 91 23.24 -39.23 -6.35
N LEU A 92 23.66 -38.22 -7.13
CA LEU A 92 24.84 -38.34 -7.99
C LEU A 92 26.11 -38.60 -7.17
N SER A 93 26.26 -37.98 -6.01
CA SER A 93 27.41 -38.20 -5.13
C SER A 93 27.43 -39.62 -4.58
N ILE A 94 26.28 -40.14 -4.13
CA ILE A 94 26.16 -41.53 -3.66
C ILE A 94 26.42 -42.51 -4.80
N ALA A 95 25.84 -42.26 -5.98
CA ALA A 95 26.04 -43.10 -7.16
C ALA A 95 27.51 -43.12 -7.60
N LEU A 96 28.17 -41.96 -7.63
CA LEU A 96 29.59 -41.85 -7.96
C LEU A 96 30.47 -42.56 -6.93
N TRP A 97 30.18 -42.38 -5.64
CA TRP A 97 30.90 -43.09 -4.59
C TRP A 97 30.74 -44.60 -4.73
N ALA A 98 29.51 -45.09 -4.90
CA ALA A 98 29.25 -46.52 -5.10
C ALA A 98 29.92 -47.08 -6.36
N ALA A 99 29.84 -46.35 -7.48
CA ALA A 99 30.45 -46.74 -8.75
C ALA A 99 31.98 -46.84 -8.65
N LEU A 100 32.63 -45.84 -8.04
CA LEU A 100 34.07 -45.88 -7.80
C LEU A 100 34.45 -46.96 -6.78
N GLY A 101 33.63 -47.14 -5.73
CA GLY A 101 33.86 -48.13 -4.69
C GLY A 101 33.77 -49.57 -5.20
N ALA A 102 32.97 -49.81 -6.25
CA ALA A 102 32.90 -51.09 -6.94
C ALA A 102 34.11 -51.39 -7.84
N THR A 103 35.04 -50.44 -8.02
CA THR A 103 36.31 -50.65 -8.72
C THR A 103 37.45 -51.03 -7.76
N ALA A 104 38.65 -51.29 -8.29
CA ALA A 104 39.83 -51.69 -7.50
C ALA A 104 40.35 -50.65 -6.49
N ILE A 105 39.83 -49.41 -6.49
CA ILE A 105 40.29 -48.31 -5.62
C ILE A 105 39.72 -48.42 -4.19
N GLY A 106 38.61 -49.15 -4.00
CA GLY A 106 37.98 -49.37 -2.71
C GLY A 106 37.16 -48.19 -2.18
N THR A 107 36.26 -48.48 -1.26
CA THR A 107 35.24 -47.53 -0.78
C THR A 107 35.81 -46.29 -0.08
N ALA A 108 36.90 -46.44 0.67
CA ALA A 108 37.51 -45.33 1.42
C ALA A 108 38.10 -44.26 0.48
N TRP A 109 38.91 -44.67 -0.50
CA TRP A 109 39.51 -43.75 -1.47
C TRP A 109 38.47 -43.14 -2.42
N SER A 110 37.40 -43.87 -2.71
CA SER A 110 36.26 -43.34 -3.46
C SER A 110 35.59 -42.18 -2.72
N ALA A 111 35.44 -42.28 -1.39
CA ALA A 111 34.91 -41.18 -0.57
C ALA A 111 35.81 -39.94 -0.63
N VAL A 112 37.14 -40.13 -0.56
CA VAL A 112 38.13 -39.04 -0.65
C VAL A 112 38.04 -38.32 -2.00
N ILE A 113 37.88 -39.07 -3.10
CA ILE A 113 37.73 -38.48 -4.44
C ILE A 113 36.44 -37.64 -4.52
N VAL A 114 35.31 -38.18 -4.07
CA VAL A 114 34.02 -37.45 -4.08
C VAL A 114 34.11 -36.20 -3.19
N ALA A 115 34.75 -36.30 -2.03
CA ALA A 115 34.98 -35.15 -1.14
C ALA A 115 35.88 -34.09 -1.80
N ALA A 116 36.94 -34.48 -2.51
CA ALA A 116 37.81 -33.56 -3.23
C ALA A 116 37.07 -32.82 -4.35
N ILE A 117 36.20 -33.51 -5.10
CA ILE A 117 35.34 -32.89 -6.12
C ILE A 117 34.44 -31.82 -5.48
N TRP A 118 33.79 -32.14 -4.36
CA TRP A 118 32.95 -31.17 -3.64
C TRP A 118 33.73 -29.99 -3.07
N ALA A 119 34.94 -30.21 -2.58
CA ALA A 119 35.81 -29.13 -2.11
C ALA A 119 36.16 -28.14 -3.23
N ILE A 120 36.44 -28.63 -4.44
CA ILE A 120 36.70 -27.79 -5.61
C ILE A 120 35.44 -26.99 -5.98
N ILE A 121 34.28 -27.66 -6.07
CA ILE A 121 33.00 -27.00 -6.37
C ILE A 121 32.71 -25.91 -5.34
N ALA A 122 32.87 -26.21 -4.04
CA ALA A 122 32.65 -25.25 -2.95
C ALA A 122 33.60 -24.04 -3.05
N ALA A 123 34.88 -24.25 -3.34
CA ALA A 123 35.84 -23.17 -3.52
C ALA A 123 35.45 -22.25 -4.70
N VAL A 124 35.05 -22.82 -5.83
CA VAL A 124 34.58 -22.05 -7.00
C VAL A 124 33.32 -21.26 -6.66
N LEU A 125 32.33 -21.90 -6.03
CA LEU A 125 31.09 -21.24 -5.63
C LEU A 125 31.33 -20.12 -4.61
N ALA A 126 32.24 -20.31 -3.65
CA ALA A 126 32.59 -19.26 -2.69
C ALA A 126 33.21 -18.04 -3.39
N VAL A 127 34.10 -18.25 -4.36
CA VAL A 127 34.71 -17.16 -5.13
C VAL A 127 33.68 -16.43 -6.00
N LEU A 128 32.82 -17.17 -6.72
CA LEU A 128 31.78 -16.57 -7.56
C LEU A 128 30.73 -15.84 -6.71
N GLY A 129 30.30 -16.45 -5.59
CA GLY A 129 29.39 -15.85 -4.63
C GLY A 129 29.96 -14.54 -4.08
N LYS A 130 31.23 -14.55 -3.65
CA LYS A 130 31.92 -13.33 -3.19
C LYS A 130 31.92 -12.24 -4.26
N LYS A 131 32.29 -12.56 -5.51
CA LYS A 131 32.28 -11.59 -6.63
C LYS A 131 30.89 -11.02 -6.91
N ASN A 132 29.85 -11.84 -6.84
CA ASN A 132 28.47 -11.39 -7.05
C ASN A 132 27.99 -10.49 -5.91
N LEU A 133 28.36 -10.82 -4.67
CA LEU A 133 28.06 -10.00 -3.50
C LEU A 133 28.81 -8.66 -3.53
N GLU A 134 30.06 -8.63 -3.99
CA GLU A 134 30.84 -7.41 -4.17
C GLU A 134 30.24 -6.52 -5.28
N GLN A 135 29.80 -7.10 -6.40
CA GLN A 135 29.09 -6.36 -7.46
C GLN A 135 27.74 -5.82 -6.98
N ALA A 136 27.00 -6.58 -6.18
CA ALA A 136 25.73 -6.13 -5.61
C ALA A 136 25.92 -5.03 -4.54
N GLN A 137 27.06 -5.04 -3.82
CA GLN A 137 27.46 -3.97 -2.90
C GLN A 137 28.02 -2.73 -3.62
N GLY A 138 28.28 -2.83 -4.93
CA GLY A 138 28.63 -1.71 -5.82
C GLY A 138 27.54 -0.66 -6.05
N ALA A 139 26.44 -0.69 -5.30
CA ALA A 139 25.48 0.41 -5.15
C ALA A 139 25.63 1.18 -3.81
N PRO A 140 26.82 1.64 -3.38
CA PRO A 140 27.03 2.22 -2.06
C PRO A 140 26.82 3.74 -2.01
N HIS A 141 25.76 4.26 -2.63
CA HIS A 141 25.41 5.70 -2.47
C HIS A 141 24.06 5.92 -1.79
N THR A 142 23.17 4.94 -1.78
CA THR A 142 21.85 5.10 -1.15
C THR A 142 21.90 4.97 0.37
N THR A 143 22.86 4.25 0.95
CA THR A 143 23.01 4.16 2.42
C THR A 143 23.86 5.26 3.04
N GLU A 144 24.77 5.90 2.29
CA GLU A 144 25.46 7.12 2.73
C GLU A 144 24.53 8.33 2.72
N THR A 145 23.72 8.51 1.67
CA THR A 145 22.69 9.58 1.64
C THR A 145 21.67 9.43 2.77
N LEU A 146 21.34 8.21 3.21
CA LEU A 146 20.45 7.99 4.36
C LEU A 146 21.13 8.25 5.72
N LYS A 147 22.46 8.22 5.80
CA LYS A 147 23.22 8.57 7.01
C LYS A 147 23.51 10.07 7.13
N GLU A 148 23.38 10.84 6.05
CA GLU A 148 23.54 12.31 6.03
C GLU A 148 22.25 13.09 6.33
N ILE A 149 21.08 12.44 6.45
CA ILE A 149 19.81 13.09 6.84
C ILE A 149 19.42 12.86 8.33
N PRO A 150 20.30 13.06 9.34
CA PRO A 150 19.86 13.34 10.71
C PRO A 150 19.54 14.83 10.94
N ASP A 151 20.24 15.73 10.24
CA ASP A 151 20.25 17.15 10.62
C ASP A 151 19.00 17.92 10.15
N ALA A 152 18.33 17.47 9.09
CA ALA A 152 17.10 18.10 8.59
C ALA A 152 15.84 17.81 9.44
N LEU A 153 15.91 16.89 10.41
CA LEU A 153 14.79 16.52 11.29
C LEU A 153 14.92 17.09 12.72
N THR A 154 15.90 17.95 12.98
CA THR A 154 15.90 18.75 14.22
C THR A 154 15.16 20.08 13.98
N PRO A 155 13.91 20.23 14.44
CA PRO A 155 13.26 21.54 14.43
C PRO A 155 14.10 22.49 15.29
N THR A 156 14.66 23.52 14.65
CA THR A 156 15.26 24.67 15.32
C THR A 156 14.28 25.16 16.36
N LYS A 157 14.66 25.03 17.63
CA LYS A 157 13.95 25.69 18.73
C LYS A 157 14.16 27.18 18.53
N GLU A 158 13.20 27.78 17.86
CA GLU A 158 12.96 29.21 17.80
C GLU A 158 13.12 29.77 19.21
N THR A 159 14.23 30.46 19.43
CA THR A 159 14.55 31.10 20.71
C THR A 159 14.42 32.59 20.47
N ARG A 160 13.24 33.10 20.86
CA ARG A 160 12.92 34.39 21.48
C ARG A 160 13.57 35.66 20.95
#